data_AF-A0A0R2JZV2-F1
#
_entry.id   AF-A0A0R2JZV2-F1
#
_cell.length_a   1.000
_cell.length_b   1.000
_cell.length_c   1.000
_cell.angle_alpha   90.00
_cell.angle_beta   90.00
_cell.angle_gamma   90.00
#
_symmetry.space_group_name_H-M   'P 1'
#
loop_
_entity.id
_entity.type
_entity.pdbx_description
1 polymer ?
#
loop_
_entity_poly.entity_id
_entity_poly.type
_entity_poly.pdbx_seq_one_letter_code
_entity_poly.pdbx_strand_id
1 'polypeptide(L)'
;MIGRSTFYRYYEDKYDLLKKLITKYTQILDDLLTKRMNKSVNDDLLINLYQDLSQHKSSILCLLTVSVDNIALETSFKNVLIVHISDYLSALDFALPEPYIKQLYANNVMTAIVWSLQHGVNPQIANMMNEMFHYLIKKYAVKAAR
;
A
#
# COMPACT_ATOMS: atom_id res chain seq x y z
N MET A 1 -28.30 -16.14 -7.07
CA MET A 1 -27.11 -16.90 -7.53
C MET A 1 -26.94 -16.70 -9.02
N ILE A 2 -25.71 -16.46 -9.47
CA ILE A 2 -25.37 -16.36 -10.90
C ILE A 2 -25.02 -17.78 -11.39
N GLY A 3 -25.48 -18.15 -12.60
CA GLY A 3 -25.20 -19.48 -13.17
C GLY A 3 -23.73 -19.65 -13.58
N ARG A 4 -23.23 -20.90 -13.64
CA ARG A 4 -21.85 -21.21 -14.08
C ARG A 4 -21.55 -20.67 -15.48
N SER A 5 -22.51 -20.78 -16.40
CA SER A 5 -22.36 -20.23 -17.76
C SER A 5 -22.18 -18.71 -17.76
N THR A 6 -22.88 -18.00 -16.87
CA THR A 6 -22.70 -16.56 -16.70
C THR A 6 -21.36 -16.22 -16.04
N PHE A 7 -20.86 -17.04 -15.11
CA PHE A 7 -19.51 -16.87 -14.55
C PHE A 7 -18.44 -16.98 -15.65
N TYR A 8 -18.47 -18.07 -16.42
CA TYR A 8 -17.49 -18.34 -17.47
C TYR A 8 -17.57 -17.38 -18.67
N ARG A 9 -18.65 -16.58 -18.76
CA ARG A 9 -18.74 -15.48 -19.70
C ARG A 9 -17.78 -14.33 -19.38
N TYR A 10 -17.47 -14.12 -18.10
CA TYR A 10 -16.66 -12.98 -17.64
C TYR A 10 -15.28 -13.38 -17.10
N TYR A 11 -15.13 -14.65 -16.70
CA TYR A 11 -13.92 -15.18 -16.10
C TYR A 11 -13.55 -16.52 -16.70
N GLU A 12 -12.30 -16.69 -17.11
CA GLU A 12 -11.83 -17.98 -17.63
C GLU A 12 -11.90 -19.07 -16.55
N ASP A 13 -11.49 -18.72 -15.32
CA ASP A 13 -11.59 -19.56 -14.15
C ASP A 13 -11.59 -18.72 -12.85
N LYS A 14 -11.51 -19.39 -11.70
CA LYS A 14 -11.44 -18.74 -10.38
C LYS A 14 -10.13 -17.95 -10.18
N TYR A 15 -9.05 -18.29 -10.87
CA TYR A 15 -7.77 -17.60 -10.79
C TYR A 15 -7.77 -16.32 -11.62
N ASP A 16 -8.45 -16.30 -12.77
CA ASP A 16 -8.72 -15.07 -13.53
C ASP A 16 -9.54 -14.08 -12.71
N LEU A 17 -10.59 -14.56 -12.01
CA LEU A 17 -11.33 -13.73 -11.05
C LEU A 17 -10.40 -13.17 -9.96
N LEU A 18 -9.56 -14.03 -9.35
CA LEU A 18 -8.61 -13.60 -8.32
C LEU A 18 -7.66 -12.51 -8.84
N LYS A 19 -7.07 -12.69 -10.03
CA LYS A 19 -6.19 -11.71 -10.68
C LYS A 19 -6.91 -10.38 -10.88
N LYS A 20 -8.12 -10.41 -11.45
CA LYS A 20 -8.93 -9.20 -11.67
C LYS A 20 -9.27 -8.47 -10.36
N LEU A 21 -9.56 -9.21 -9.28
CA LEU A 21 -9.79 -8.62 -7.96
C LEU A 21 -8.52 -7.98 -7.40
N ILE A 22 -7.37 -8.65 -7.48
CA ILE A 22 -6.10 -8.09 -7.04
C ILE A 22 -5.75 -6.84 -7.84
N THR A 23 -5.88 -6.87 -9.17
CA THR A 23 -5.68 -5.69 -10.03
C THR A 23 -6.60 -4.55 -9.61
N LYS A 24 -7.89 -4.82 -9.39
CA LYS A 24 -8.86 -3.80 -8.95
C LYS A 24 -8.42 -3.11 -7.65
N TYR A 25 -8.11 -3.88 -6.60
CA TYR A 25 -7.74 -3.28 -5.32
C TYR A 25 -6.35 -2.65 -5.33
N THR A 26 -5.45 -3.16 -6.16
CA THR A 26 -4.14 -2.54 -6.41
C THR A 26 -4.32 -1.17 -7.06
N GLN A 27 -5.19 -1.06 -8.08
CA GLN A 27 -5.48 0.23 -8.72
C GLN A 27 -6.15 1.20 -7.75
N ILE A 28 -7.05 0.72 -6.88
CA ILE A 28 -7.65 1.58 -5.85
C ILE A 28 -6.56 2.16 -4.93
N LEU A 29 -5.61 1.34 -4.46
CA LEU A 29 -4.50 1.83 -3.64
C LEU A 29 -3.64 2.85 -4.41
N ASP A 30 -3.31 2.55 -5.67
CA ASP A 30 -2.50 3.41 -6.53
C ASP A 30 -3.14 4.77 -6.78
N ASP A 31 -4.43 4.80 -7.13
CA ASP A 31 -5.20 6.03 -7.32
C ASP A 31 -5.27 6.87 -6.04
N LEU A 32 -5.41 6.20 -4.89
CA LEU A 32 -5.42 6.84 -3.59
C LEU A 32 -4.07 7.50 -3.29
N LEU A 33 -2.96 6.80 -3.50
CA LEU A 33 -1.63 7.36 -3.26
C LEU A 33 -1.29 8.49 -4.26
N THR A 34 -1.63 8.33 -5.54
CA THR A 34 -1.43 9.35 -6.58
C THR A 34 -2.15 10.66 -6.24
N LYS A 35 -3.42 10.58 -5.81
CA LYS A 35 -4.20 11.76 -5.37
C LYS A 35 -3.57 12.49 -4.19
N ARG A 36 -2.83 11.76 -3.36
CA ARG A 36 -2.20 12.27 -2.13
C ARG A 36 -0.84 12.91 -2.40
N MET A 37 -0.03 12.34 -3.28
CA MET A 37 1.26 12.92 -3.67
C MET A 37 1.14 14.27 -4.39
N ASN A 38 0.00 14.51 -5.05
CA ASN A 38 -0.32 15.80 -5.68
C ASN A 38 -0.83 16.88 -4.70
N LYS A 39 -1.11 16.52 -3.44
CA LYS A 39 -1.49 17.45 -2.38
C LYS A 39 -0.30 17.57 -1.43
N SER A 40 -0.07 18.75 -0.84
CA SER A 40 1.06 18.94 0.08
C SER A 40 1.11 17.82 1.11
N VAL A 41 2.29 17.21 1.31
CA VAL A 41 2.53 16.17 2.31
C VAL A 41 2.16 16.74 3.68
N ASN A 42 0.95 16.45 4.12
CA ASN A 42 0.43 16.83 5.43
C ASN A 42 0.25 15.55 6.24
N ASP A 43 0.35 15.63 7.55
CA ASP A 43 0.38 14.44 8.41
C ASP A 43 -0.89 13.56 8.29
N ASP A 44 -2.00 14.13 7.82
CA ASP A 44 -3.28 13.42 7.59
C ASP A 44 -3.28 12.45 6.39
N LEU A 45 -2.21 12.38 5.59
CA LEU A 45 -2.18 11.55 4.37
C LEU A 45 -2.48 10.08 4.65
N LEU A 46 -1.87 9.50 5.70
CA LEU A 46 -2.07 8.11 6.09
C LEU A 46 -3.46 7.88 6.73
N ILE A 47 -3.94 8.82 7.53
CA ILE A 47 -5.29 8.75 8.13
C ILE A 47 -6.34 8.65 7.04
N ASN A 48 -6.27 9.57 6.07
CA ASN A 48 -7.17 9.58 4.93
C ASN A 48 -7.02 8.31 4.09
N LEU A 49 -5.80 7.79 3.92
CA LEU A 49 -5.57 6.53 3.20
C LEU A 49 -6.32 5.37 3.85
N TYR A 50 -6.22 5.24 5.17
CA TYR A 50 -6.89 4.17 5.90
C TYR A 50 -8.40 4.31 5.87
N GLN A 51 -8.92 5.55 5.96
CA GLN A 51 -10.35 5.83 5.84
C GLN A 51 -10.90 5.42 4.47
N ASP A 52 -10.24 5.81 3.38
CA ASP A 52 -10.70 5.46 2.03
C ASP A 52 -10.63 3.94 1.79
N LEU A 53 -9.54 3.28 2.23
CA LEU A 53 -9.43 1.82 2.12
C LEU A 53 -10.47 1.08 2.97
N SER A 54 -10.95 1.69 4.06
CA SER A 54 -11.97 1.06 4.93
C SER A 54 -13.29 0.78 4.21
N GLN A 55 -13.60 1.54 3.15
CA GLN A 55 -14.75 1.29 2.27
C GLN A 55 -14.67 -0.07 1.55
N HIS A 56 -13.47 -0.65 1.48
CA HIS A 56 -13.19 -1.93 0.85
C HIS A 56 -12.68 -2.99 1.82
N LYS A 57 -12.77 -2.73 3.14
CA LYS A 57 -12.23 -3.56 4.23
C LYS A 57 -12.47 -5.06 4.03
N SER A 58 -13.72 -5.49 3.88
CA SER A 58 -14.06 -6.92 3.84
C SER A 58 -13.41 -7.64 2.66
N SER A 59 -13.34 -6.98 1.49
CA SER A 59 -12.71 -7.56 0.31
C SER A 59 -11.20 -7.58 0.41
N ILE A 60 -10.58 -6.49 0.88
CA ILE A 60 -9.12 -6.42 1.05
C ILE A 60 -8.68 -7.47 2.07
N LEU A 61 -9.30 -7.54 3.25
CA LEU A 61 -8.92 -8.52 4.28
C LEU A 61 -9.11 -9.96 3.80
N CYS A 62 -10.18 -10.26 3.05
CA CYS A 62 -10.36 -11.58 2.45
C CYS A 62 -9.24 -11.92 1.45
N LEU A 63 -8.93 -11.00 0.54
CA LEU A 63 -7.88 -11.22 -0.47
C LEU A 63 -6.48 -11.32 0.13
N LEU A 64 -6.22 -10.69 1.27
CA LEU A 64 -4.96 -10.84 2.00
C LEU A 64 -4.76 -12.25 2.58
N THR A 65 -5.84 -13.03 2.76
CA THR A 65 -5.73 -14.43 3.21
C THR A 65 -5.54 -15.43 2.07
N VAL A 66 -5.62 -14.99 0.81
CA VAL A 66 -5.52 -15.84 -0.37
C VAL A 66 -4.19 -15.59 -1.07
N SER A 67 -3.36 -16.63 -1.16
CA SER A 67 -2.13 -16.63 -1.95
C SER A 67 -2.06 -17.90 -2.77
N VAL A 68 -1.92 -17.76 -4.10
CA VAL A 68 -1.80 -18.88 -5.04
C VAL A 68 -0.74 -18.52 -6.07
N ASP A 69 0.26 -19.38 -6.29
CA ASP A 69 1.26 -19.24 -7.37
C ASP A 69 1.85 -17.82 -7.50
N ASN A 70 2.25 -17.22 -6.38
CA ASN A 70 2.77 -15.85 -6.26
C ASN A 70 1.76 -14.71 -6.55
N ILE A 71 0.49 -15.04 -6.79
CA ILE A 71 -0.60 -14.08 -6.90
C ILE A 71 -1.10 -13.78 -5.49
N ALA A 72 -0.62 -12.67 -4.92
CA ALA A 72 -0.96 -12.22 -3.57
C ALA A 72 -1.17 -10.71 -3.55
N LEU A 73 -2.29 -10.28 -2.94
CA LEU A 73 -2.63 -8.86 -2.82
C LEU A 73 -1.55 -8.08 -2.05
N GLU A 74 -0.98 -8.70 -1.02
CA GLU A 74 0.07 -8.08 -0.19
C GLU A 74 1.29 -7.69 -1.04
N THR A 75 1.74 -8.58 -1.94
CA THR A 75 2.86 -8.29 -2.84
C THR A 75 2.53 -7.13 -3.78
N SER A 76 1.34 -7.12 -4.37
CA SER A 76 0.90 -6.02 -5.24
C SER A 76 0.82 -4.69 -4.50
N PHE A 77 0.30 -4.69 -3.27
CA PHE A 77 0.23 -3.49 -2.43
C PHE A 77 1.63 -2.98 -2.07
N LYS A 78 2.54 -3.86 -1.64
CA LYS A 78 3.93 -3.49 -1.35
C LYS A 78 4.63 -2.90 -2.57
N ASN A 79 4.42 -3.46 -3.75
CA ASN A 79 5.00 -2.93 -4.98
C ASN A 79 4.50 -1.50 -5.28
N VAL A 80 3.20 -1.25 -5.15
CA VAL A 80 2.64 0.11 -5.30
C VAL A 80 3.27 1.06 -4.28
N LEU A 81 3.35 0.67 -3.01
CA LEU A 81 3.97 1.50 -1.96
C LEU A 81 5.44 1.82 -2.26
N ILE A 82 6.20 0.86 -2.79
CA ILE A 82 7.59 1.04 -3.21
C ILE A 82 7.69 2.01 -4.39
N VAL A 83 6.80 1.91 -5.38
CA VAL A 83 6.77 2.83 -6.53
C VAL A 83 6.53 4.26 -6.04
N HIS A 84 5.49 4.50 -5.23
CA HIS A 84 5.14 5.84 -4.74
C HIS A 84 6.23 6.48 -3.89
N ILE A 85 6.94 5.70 -3.07
CA ILE A 85 8.01 6.25 -2.24
C ILE A 85 9.34 6.44 -3.00
N SER A 86 9.49 5.79 -4.17
CA SER A 86 10.75 5.85 -4.93
C SER A 86 11.09 7.26 -5.39
N ASP A 87 10.10 8.01 -5.87
CA ASP A 87 10.33 9.38 -6.33
C ASP A 87 10.82 10.28 -5.19
N TYR A 88 10.22 10.13 -4.00
CA TYR A 88 10.63 10.87 -2.81
C TYR A 88 12.04 10.50 -2.34
N LEU A 89 12.38 9.21 -2.33
CA LEU A 89 13.69 8.73 -1.87
C LEU A 89 14.81 9.02 -2.88
N SER A 90 14.51 9.08 -4.17
CA SER A 90 15.52 9.33 -5.23
C SER A 90 16.18 10.71 -5.11
N ALA A 91 15.54 11.66 -4.43
CA ALA A 91 16.08 12.99 -4.16
C ALA A 91 17.02 13.04 -2.94
N LEU A 92 17.23 11.91 -2.26
CA LEU A 92 17.95 11.81 -1.00
C LEU A 92 19.10 10.81 -1.11
N ASP A 93 20.28 11.18 -0.60
CA ASP A 93 21.40 10.26 -0.46
C ASP A 93 21.31 9.56 0.89
N PHE A 94 21.28 8.23 0.91
CA PHE A 94 21.22 7.46 2.15
C PHE A 94 22.55 6.78 2.44
N ALA A 95 22.93 6.73 3.72
CA ALA A 95 24.02 5.87 4.17
C ALA A 95 23.64 4.38 4.14
N LEU A 96 22.35 4.08 4.02
CA LEU A 96 21.78 2.73 3.96
C LEU A 96 21.35 2.40 2.51
N PRO A 97 21.32 1.12 2.12
CA PRO A 97 20.83 0.72 0.81
C PRO A 97 19.36 1.16 0.58
N GLU A 98 19.13 1.92 -0.47
CA GLU A 98 17.80 2.40 -0.86
C GLU A 98 16.75 1.27 -0.99
N PRO A 99 17.05 0.08 -1.56
CA PRO A 99 16.09 -1.03 -1.61
C PRO A 99 15.62 -1.49 -0.23
N TYR A 100 16.50 -1.45 0.78
CA TYR A 100 16.15 -1.83 2.15
C TYR A 100 15.18 -0.82 2.77
N ILE A 101 15.42 0.48 2.57
CA ILE A 101 14.55 1.55 3.07
C ILE A 101 13.15 1.44 2.43
N LYS A 102 13.08 1.21 1.11
CA LYS A 102 11.83 1.01 0.38
C LYS A 102 11.02 -0.17 0.92
N GLN A 103 11.68 -1.31 1.14
CA GLN A 103 11.03 -2.50 1.69
C GLN A 103 10.55 -2.28 3.13
N LEU A 104 11.37 -1.62 3.97
CA LEU A 104 10.99 -1.31 5.35
C LEU A 104 9.77 -0.38 5.39
N TYR A 105 9.77 0.68 4.56
CA TYR A 105 8.64 1.58 4.42
C TYR A 105 7.37 0.83 4.01
N ALA A 106 7.44 0.04 2.93
CA ALA A 106 6.28 -0.71 2.43
C ALA A 106 5.74 -1.72 3.46
N ASN A 107 6.62 -2.41 4.19
CA ASN A 107 6.21 -3.33 5.25
C ASN A 107 5.54 -2.60 6.42
N ASN A 108 6.06 -1.45 6.84
CA ASN A 108 5.48 -0.68 7.94
C ASN A 108 4.10 -0.11 7.54
N VAL A 109 3.98 0.47 6.34
CA VAL A 109 2.69 0.99 5.85
C VAL A 109 1.69 -0.15 5.67
N MET A 110 2.12 -1.30 5.14
CA MET A 110 1.27 -2.48 5.02
C MET A 110 0.75 -2.96 6.38
N THR A 111 1.62 -2.99 7.40
CA THR A 111 1.25 -3.32 8.78
C THR A 111 0.15 -2.37 9.29
N ALA A 112 0.33 -1.06 9.09
CA ALA A 112 -0.63 -0.06 9.52
C ALA A 112 -1.97 -0.13 8.75
N ILE A 113 -1.93 -0.42 7.44
CA ILE A 113 -3.13 -0.65 6.62
C ILE A 113 -3.91 -1.84 7.19
N VAL A 114 -3.29 -3.01 7.34
CA VAL A 114 -3.96 -4.22 7.82
C VAL A 114 -4.55 -4.02 9.20
N TRP A 115 -3.76 -3.43 10.11
CA TRP A 115 -4.21 -3.15 11.46
C TRP A 115 -5.42 -2.21 11.47
N SER A 116 -5.36 -1.11 10.70
CA SER A 116 -6.45 -0.13 10.64
C SER A 116 -7.71 -0.70 10.00
N LEU A 117 -7.57 -1.55 8.99
CA LEU A 117 -8.71 -2.26 8.41
C LEU A 117 -9.33 -3.21 9.43
N GLN A 118 -8.55 -3.88 10.27
CA GLN A 118 -9.09 -4.80 11.28
C GLN A 118 -9.76 -4.06 12.46
N HIS A 119 -9.13 -3.03 12.99
CA HIS A 119 -9.47 -2.41 14.29
C HIS A 119 -10.12 -1.03 14.17
N GLY A 120 -10.19 -0.46 12.96
CA GLY A 120 -10.60 0.92 12.73
C GLY A 120 -9.41 1.88 12.65
N VAL A 121 -9.64 3.05 12.07
CA VAL A 121 -8.60 4.06 11.86
C VAL A 121 -8.25 4.70 13.19
N ASN A 122 -6.96 4.64 13.55
CA ASN A 122 -6.41 5.28 14.73
C ASN A 122 -5.39 6.36 14.31
N PRO A 123 -5.68 7.66 14.52
CA PRO A 123 -4.77 8.75 14.16
C PRO A 123 -3.37 8.64 14.77
N GLN A 124 -3.25 8.11 15.99
CA GLN A 124 -1.97 7.96 16.67
C GLN A 124 -1.05 6.96 15.95
N ILE A 125 -1.62 5.94 15.29
CA ILE A 125 -0.83 5.01 14.47
C ILE A 125 -0.30 5.72 13.21
N ALA A 126 -1.13 6.51 12.55
CA ALA A 126 -0.70 7.29 11.39
C ALA A 126 0.39 8.31 11.75
N ASN A 127 0.23 9.01 12.88
CA ASN A 127 1.22 9.96 13.38
C ASN A 127 2.54 9.27 13.70
N MET A 128 2.50 8.17 14.46
CA MET A 128 3.69 7.38 14.78
C MET A 128 4.40 6.89 13.50
N MET A 129 3.64 6.44 12.49
CA MET A 129 4.17 6.00 11.21
C MET A 129 4.91 7.13 10.46
N ASN A 130 4.31 8.33 10.41
CA ASN A 130 4.94 9.51 9.83
C ASN A 130 6.20 9.91 10.60
N GLU A 131 6.13 9.97 11.93
CA GLU A 131 7.27 10.31 12.78
C GLU A 131 8.43 9.32 12.63
N MET A 132 8.14 8.01 12.62
CA MET A 132 9.14 6.98 12.39
C MET A 132 9.82 7.15 11.03
N PHE A 133 9.04 7.42 9.98
CA PHE A 133 9.58 7.64 8.64
C PHE A 133 10.43 8.92 8.60
N HIS A 134 9.91 10.04 9.10
CA HIS A 134 10.65 11.31 9.16
C HIS A 134 11.94 11.19 9.96
N TYR A 135 11.93 10.47 11.09
CA TYR A 135 13.13 10.22 11.87
C TYR A 135 14.16 9.39 11.10
N LEU A 136 13.73 8.32 10.43
CA LEU A 136 14.59 7.49 9.56
C LEU A 136 15.25 8.34 8.48
N ILE A 137 14.45 9.14 7.76
CA ILE A 137 14.95 10.03 6.72
C ILE A 137 15.92 11.05 7.32
N LYS A 138 15.55 11.77 8.36
CA LYS A 138 16.39 12.81 8.97
C LYS A 138 17.73 12.28 9.49
N LYS A 139 17.75 11.05 10.03
CA LYS A 139 18.93 10.46 10.65
C LYS A 139 19.87 9.79 9.64
N TYR A 140 19.31 9.17 8.60
CA TYR A 140 20.07 8.32 7.67
C TYR A 140 20.18 8.88 6.25
N ALA A 141 19.39 9.91 5.89
CA ALA A 141 19.65 10.72 4.71
C ALA A 141 20.84 11.65 5.01
N VAL A 142 21.91 11.48 4.24
CA VAL A 142 23.04 12.40 4.19
C VAL A 142 22.59 13.63 3.41
N LYS A 143 22.97 14.84 3.84
CA LYS A 143 22.90 16.01 2.97
C LYS A 143 23.74 15.69 1.74
N ALA A 144 23.13 15.58 0.56
CA ALA A 144 23.85 15.46 -0.69
C ALA A 144 24.96 16.52 -0.73
N ALA A 145 26.21 16.09 -0.78
CA ALA A 145 27.33 16.99 -1.00
C ALA A 145 27.21 17.46 -2.46
N ARG A 146 26.66 18.66 -2.65
CA ARG A 146 26.85 19.41 -3.90
C ARG A 146 28.23 20.05 -3.89
#